data_AF-A0A8B7YAX2-F1
#
_entry.id   AF-A0A8B7YAX2-F1
#
_cell.length_a   1.000
_cell.length_b   1.000
_cell.length_c   1.000
_cell.angle_alpha   90.00
_cell.angle_beta   90.00
_cell.angle_gamma   90.00
#
_symmetry.space_group_name_H-M   'P 1'
#
loop_
_entity.id
_entity.type
_entity.pdbx_description
1 polymer ?
#
loop_
_entity_poly.entity_id
_entity_poly.type
_entity_poly.pdbx_seq_one_letter_code
_entity_poly.pdbx_strand_id
1 'polypeptide(L)'
;MAELRRYRQTLELDRNRLIDAFEDVDADYPQVAETLVIKHSTARSVFAVYLRDGRRNKLPKGGPQNEKIDEGTKDALLRYVDDNPLLTVRQLNDHLRTNLPDKPVRGHHAVPSPELQRKWHTQLSRRE
;
A
#
# COMPACT_ATOMS: atom_id res chain seq x y z
N MET A 1 -12.97 -6.37 -16.67
CA MET A 1 -11.68 -5.82 -16.17
C MET A 1 -11.63 -4.29 -16.13
N ALA A 2 -12.17 -3.57 -17.12
CA ALA A 2 -12.12 -2.10 -17.16
C ALA A 2 -12.96 -1.40 -16.06
N GLU A 3 -14.14 -1.92 -15.72
CA GLU A 3 -15.02 -1.34 -14.70
C GLU A 3 -14.43 -1.41 -13.28
N LEU A 4 -13.81 -2.54 -12.93
CA LEU A 4 -13.12 -2.69 -11.64
C LEU A 4 -11.94 -1.71 -11.50
N ARG A 5 -11.25 -1.40 -12.61
CA ARG A 5 -10.18 -0.40 -12.62
C ARG A 5 -10.74 1.01 -12.42
N ARG A 6 -11.84 1.36 -13.11
CA ARG A 6 -12.51 2.66 -12.95
C ARG A 6 -13.04 2.86 -11.53
N TYR A 7 -13.76 1.88 -10.98
CA TYR A 7 -14.27 1.92 -9.61
C TYR A 7 -13.14 2.10 -8.58
N ARG A 8 -12.01 1.38 -8.76
CA ARG A 8 -10.83 1.53 -7.89
C ARG A 8 -10.20 2.92 -8.00
N GLN A 9 -10.06 3.46 -9.21
CA GLN A 9 -9.51 4.80 -9.43
C GLN A 9 -10.38 5.89 -8.81
N THR A 10 -11.71 5.81 -8.97
CA THR A 10 -12.65 6.75 -8.36
C THR A 10 -12.52 6.73 -6.83
N LEU A 11 -12.38 5.55 -6.25
CA LEU A 11 -12.33 5.38 -4.80
C LEU A 11 -11.01 5.86 -4.16
N GLU A 12 -9.89 5.73 -4.87
CA GLU A 12 -8.60 6.31 -4.46
C GLU A 12 -8.60 7.84 -4.60
N LEU A 13 -9.21 8.37 -5.66
CA LEU A 13 -9.35 9.81 -5.88
C LEU A 13 -10.19 10.47 -4.76
N ASP A 14 -11.34 9.90 -4.44
CA ASP A 14 -12.22 10.43 -3.39
C ASP A 14 -11.58 10.32 -2.00
N ARG A 15 -10.78 9.27 -1.76
CA ARG A 15 -9.98 9.13 -0.55
C ARG A 15 -8.92 10.23 -0.43
N ASN A 16 -8.24 10.56 -1.53
CA ASN A 16 -7.24 11.63 -1.55
C ASN A 16 -7.89 12.99 -1.31
N ARG A 17 -9.00 13.31 -1.98
CA ARG A 17 -9.76 14.54 -1.78
C ARG A 17 -10.18 14.73 -0.32
N LEU A 18 -10.61 13.64 0.32
CA LEU A 18 -10.98 13.65 1.72
C LEU A 18 -9.79 13.94 2.64
N ILE A 19 -8.60 13.39 2.34
CA ILE A 19 -7.38 13.64 3.10
C ILE A 19 -6.88 15.07 2.86
N ASP A 20 -6.92 15.58 1.63
CA ASP A 20 -6.56 16.96 1.30
C ASP A 20 -7.40 17.95 2.12
N ALA A 21 -8.72 17.75 2.16
CA ALA A 21 -9.63 18.56 2.98
C ALA A 21 -9.38 18.43 4.48
N PHE A 22 -8.80 17.31 4.94
CA PHE A 22 -8.42 17.15 6.34
C PHE A 22 -7.10 17.85 6.68
N GLU A 23 -6.17 17.91 5.73
CA GLU A 23 -4.90 18.59 5.89
C GLU A 23 -5.02 20.11 5.82
N ASP A 24 -5.91 20.59 4.95
CA ASP A 24 -6.24 22.01 4.85
C ASP A 24 -6.88 22.51 6.16
N VAL A 25 -6.38 23.64 6.66
CA VAL A 25 -6.84 24.26 7.91
C VAL A 25 -8.22 24.89 7.70
N ASP A 26 -8.51 25.36 6.49
CA ASP A 26 -9.72 26.11 6.16
C ASP A 26 -10.85 25.23 5.60
N ALA A 27 -10.57 23.95 5.30
CA ALA A 27 -11.56 23.04 4.75
C ALA A 27 -12.30 22.23 5.84
N ASP A 28 -13.62 22.09 5.65
CA ASP A 28 -14.48 21.26 6.49
C ASP A 28 -14.65 19.87 5.85
N TYR A 29 -13.83 18.91 6.30
CA TYR A 29 -13.87 17.54 5.78
C TYR A 29 -15.25 16.82 5.87
N PRO A 30 -16.15 17.08 6.87
CA PRO A 30 -17.51 16.56 6.89
C PRO A 30 -18.32 16.99 5.66
N GLN A 31 -18.23 18.27 5.27
CA GLN A 31 -18.91 18.79 4.08
C GLN A 31 -18.38 18.12 2.79
N VAL A 32 -17.07 17.90 2.72
CA VAL A 32 -16.44 17.18 1.61
C VAL A 32 -16.90 15.72 1.58
N ALA A 33 -17.01 15.06 2.73
CA ALA A 33 -17.53 13.69 2.83
C ALA A 33 -18.99 13.59 2.34
N GLU A 34 -19.85 14.55 2.70
CA GLU A 34 -21.23 14.63 2.22
C GLU A 34 -21.30 14.82 0.70
N THR A 35 -20.47 15.71 0.16
CA THR A 35 -20.38 15.97 -1.30
C THR A 35 -19.95 14.72 -2.07
N LEU A 36 -19.04 13.94 -1.50
CA LEU A 36 -18.55 12.68 -2.07
C LEU A 36 -19.47 11.48 -1.77
N VAL A 37 -20.58 11.69 -1.05
CA VAL A 37 -21.52 10.64 -0.60
C VAL A 37 -20.80 9.53 0.20
N ILE A 38 -19.79 9.92 0.98
CA ILE A 38 -19.02 9.03 1.85
C ILE A 38 -19.59 9.12 3.27
N LYS A 39 -19.97 7.98 3.85
CA LYS A 39 -20.40 7.91 5.25
C LYS A 39 -19.31 8.46 6.18
N HIS A 40 -19.67 9.28 7.16
CA HIS A 40 -18.71 9.83 8.14
C HIS A 40 -17.88 8.75 8.85
N SER A 41 -18.46 7.57 9.10
CA SER A 41 -17.72 6.42 9.66
C SER A 41 -16.61 5.90 8.74
N THR A 42 -16.86 5.92 7.42
CA THR A 42 -15.86 5.56 6.41
C THR A 42 -14.79 6.62 6.31
N ALA A 43 -15.17 7.90 6.34
CA ALA A 43 -14.22 9.02 6.37
C ALA A 43 -13.29 8.93 7.60
N ARG A 44 -13.85 8.67 8.79
CA ARG A 44 -13.07 8.41 10.02
C ARG A 44 -12.07 7.27 9.86
N SER A 45 -12.49 6.14 9.28
CA SER A 45 -11.60 5.00 9.04
C SER A 45 -10.47 5.35 8.06
N VAL A 46 -10.74 6.20 7.05
CA VAL A 46 -9.72 6.72 6.14
C VAL A 46 -8.65 7.49 6.92
N PHE A 47 -9.05 8.45 7.75
CA PHE A 47 -8.14 9.28 8.53
C PHE A 47 -7.37 8.50 9.58
N ALA A 48 -8.01 7.53 10.26
CA ALA A 48 -7.32 6.68 11.22
C ALA A 48 -6.14 5.92 10.59
N VAL A 49 -6.33 5.38 9.37
CA VAL A 49 -5.24 4.74 8.62
C VAL A 49 -4.20 5.75 8.15
N TYR A 50 -4.64 6.93 7.69
CA TYR A 50 -3.75 7.98 7.24
C TYR A 50 -2.83 8.46 8.37
N LEU A 51 -3.38 8.79 9.53
CA LEU A 51 -2.64 9.27 10.71
C LEU A 51 -1.70 8.20 11.29
N ARG A 52 -2.11 6.93 11.26
CA ARG A 52 -1.30 5.81 11.78
C ARG A 52 -0.15 5.43 10.86
N ASP A 53 -0.41 5.31 9.56
CA ASP A 53 0.52 4.69 8.61
C ASP A 53 1.07 5.68 7.56
N GLY A 54 0.59 6.93 7.52
CA GLY A 54 0.85 7.85 6.42
C GLY A 54 0.18 7.48 5.09
N ARG A 55 -0.69 6.47 5.11
CA ARG A 55 -1.21 5.85 3.89
C ARG A 55 -2.43 6.57 3.36
N ARG A 56 -2.24 7.22 2.22
CA ARG A 56 -3.31 7.82 1.44
C ARG A 56 -4.10 6.82 0.62
N ASN A 57 -3.46 5.74 0.16
CA ASN A 57 -4.11 4.74 -0.67
C ASN A 57 -4.60 3.53 0.13
N LYS A 58 -5.60 2.80 -0.38
CA LYS A 58 -5.99 1.52 0.23
C LYS A 58 -4.90 0.48 0.01
N LEU A 59 -4.70 -0.38 1.00
CA LEU A 59 -3.91 -1.58 0.79
C LEU A 59 -4.59 -2.44 -0.29
N PRO A 60 -3.81 -3.01 -1.23
CA PRO A 60 -4.36 -4.02 -2.11
C PRO A 60 -4.98 -5.13 -1.26
N LYS A 61 -6.25 -5.43 -1.51
CA LYS A 61 -6.95 -6.53 -0.83
C LYS A 61 -6.49 -7.84 -1.46
N GLY A 62 -5.95 -8.74 -0.65
CA GLY A 62 -5.43 -10.05 -1.08
C GLY A 62 -4.05 -10.33 -0.52
N GLY A 63 -3.68 -11.62 -0.48
CA GLY A 63 -2.35 -12.07 -0.10
C GLY A 63 -1.31 -11.71 -1.17
N PRO A 64 -0.02 -11.75 -0.83
CA PRO A 64 1.01 -11.52 -1.83
C PRO A 64 0.93 -12.63 -2.89
N GLN A 65 1.05 -12.24 -4.16
CA GLN A 65 1.67 -13.11 -5.14
C GLN A 65 3.17 -13.10 -4.78
N ASN A 66 3.54 -13.92 -3.79
CA ASN A 66 4.93 -14.06 -3.36
C ASN A 66 5.70 -14.73 -4.50
N GLU A 67 6.15 -13.97 -5.48
CA GLU A 67 7.24 -14.42 -6.32
C GLU A 67 8.47 -14.47 -5.45
N LYS A 68 8.94 -15.69 -5.16
CA LYS A 68 10.14 -15.93 -4.35
C LYS A 68 11.43 -15.52 -5.07
N ILE A 69 11.32 -15.22 -6.36
CA ILE A 69 12.42 -15.07 -7.30
C ILE A 69 12.05 -13.89 -8.21
N ASP A 70 12.91 -12.87 -8.27
CA ASP A 70 12.76 -11.77 -9.22
C ASP A 70 13.07 -12.22 -10.66
N GLU A 71 12.65 -11.43 -11.65
CA GLU A 71 12.82 -11.80 -13.06
C GLU A 71 14.30 -11.96 -13.47
N GLY A 72 15.20 -11.16 -12.90
CA GLY A 72 16.64 -11.28 -13.16
C GLY A 72 17.21 -12.59 -12.63
N THR A 73 16.76 -13.02 -11.45
CA THR A 73 17.13 -14.34 -10.90
C THR A 73 16.50 -15.49 -11.70
N LYS A 74 15.28 -15.33 -12.24
CA LYS A 74 14.69 -16.34 -13.15
C LYS A 74 15.53 -16.50 -14.42
N ASP A 75 15.95 -15.39 -15.04
CA ASP A 75 16.79 -15.41 -16.23
C ASP A 75 18.17 -16.03 -15.97
N ALA A 76 18.77 -15.73 -14.82
CA ALA A 76 20.05 -16.33 -14.42
C ALA A 76 19.93 -17.85 -14.20
N LEU A 77 18.83 -18.30 -13.58
CA LEU A 77 18.53 -19.72 -13.39
C LEU A 77 18.32 -20.46 -14.70
N LEU A 78 17.59 -19.86 -15.64
CA LEU A 78 17.35 -20.45 -16.95
C LEU A 78 18.68 -20.66 -17.69
N ARG A 79 19.56 -19.65 -17.72
CA ARG A 79 20.90 -19.80 -18.32
C ARG A 79 21.73 -20.89 -17.64
N TYR A 80 21.70 -20.96 -16.31
CA TYR A 80 22.46 -21.96 -15.56
C TYR A 80 22.00 -23.39 -15.85
N VAL A 81 20.69 -23.58 -16.04
CA VAL A 81 20.10 -24.87 -16.45
C VAL A 81 20.43 -25.19 -17.92
N ASP A 82 20.35 -24.21 -18.81
CA ASP A 82 20.71 -24.37 -20.23
C ASP A 82 22.19 -24.75 -20.41
N ASP A 83 23.08 -24.14 -19.64
CA ASP A 83 24.52 -24.44 -19.64
C ASP A 83 24.85 -25.82 -19.04
N ASN A 84 23.93 -26.40 -18.25
CA ASN A 84 24.17 -27.63 -17.49
C ASN A 84 22.92 -28.54 -17.49
N PRO A 85 22.57 -29.17 -18.63
CA PRO A 85 21.30 -29.90 -18.80
C PRO A 85 21.18 -31.18 -17.94
N LEU A 86 22.28 -31.66 -17.35
CA LEU A 86 22.29 -32.84 -16.46
C LEU A 86 22.20 -32.46 -14.97
N LEU A 87 21.99 -31.18 -14.64
CA LEU A 87 21.86 -30.74 -13.26
C LEU A 87 20.68 -31.41 -12.56
N THR A 88 20.94 -31.85 -11.33
CA THR A 88 19.86 -32.27 -10.43
C THR A 88 19.23 -31.04 -9.76
N VAL A 89 17.94 -31.17 -9.40
CA VAL A 89 17.22 -30.15 -8.62
C VAL A 89 17.95 -29.82 -7.29
N ARG A 90 18.66 -30.80 -6.71
CA ARG A 90 19.46 -30.60 -5.50
C ARG A 90 20.62 -29.63 -5.73
N GLN A 91 21.41 -29.87 -6.78
CA GLN A 91 22.56 -29.01 -7.13
C GLN A 91 22.09 -27.59 -7.47
N LEU A 92 20.95 -27.46 -8.15
CA LEU A 92 20.34 -26.17 -8.44
C LEU A 92 19.98 -25.40 -7.15
N ASN A 93 19.41 -26.10 -6.17
CA ASN A 93 19.02 -25.50 -4.89
C ASN A 93 20.23 -25.08 -4.03
N ASP A 94 21.31 -25.87 -4.07
CA ASP A 94 22.56 -25.54 -3.39
C ASP A 94 23.25 -24.33 -4.03
N HIS A 95 23.23 -24.23 -5.37
CA HIS A 95 23.70 -23.06 -6.10
C HIS A 95 22.89 -21.80 -5.73
N LEU A 96 21.56 -21.91 -5.68
CA LEU A 96 20.69 -20.79 -5.30
C LEU A 96 20.95 -20.29 -3.88
N ARG A 97 21.09 -21.19 -2.92
CA ARG A 97 21.39 -20.81 -1.52
C ARG A 97 22.72 -20.10 -1.36
N THR A 98 23.66 -20.35 -2.26
CA THR A 98 25.00 -19.75 -2.22
C THR A 98 25.02 -18.35 -2.85
N ASN A 99 24.16 -18.08 -3.84
CA ASN A 99 24.27 -16.88 -4.69
C ASN A 99 23.10 -15.90 -4.59
N LEU A 100 22.01 -16.23 -3.89
CA LEU A 100 20.86 -15.33 -3.73
C LEU A 100 21.16 -14.18 -2.76
N PRO A 101 20.80 -12.92 -3.10
CA PRO A 101 20.92 -11.80 -2.18
C PRO A 101 19.92 -11.88 -1.02
N ASP A 102 20.25 -11.20 0.09
CA ASP A 102 19.37 -11.10 1.26
C ASP A 102 18.02 -10.44 0.94
N LYS A 103 16.99 -10.86 1.67
CA LYS A 103 15.61 -10.38 1.49
C LYS A 103 15.53 -8.86 1.74
N PRO A 104 14.95 -8.07 0.82
CA PRO A 104 14.81 -6.63 1.03
C PRO A 104 13.83 -6.30 2.17
N VAL A 105 14.19 -5.30 2.97
CA VAL A 105 13.33 -4.72 4.00
C VAL A 105 12.19 -3.96 3.33
N ARG A 106 10.93 -4.16 3.78
CA ARG A 106 9.77 -3.44 3.21
C ARG A 106 9.87 -1.95 3.54
N GLY A 107 9.65 -1.09 2.54
CA GLY A 107 9.71 0.37 2.71
C GLY A 107 8.68 0.93 3.69
N HIS A 108 9.10 1.90 4.51
CA HIS A 108 8.25 2.67 5.41
C HIS A 108 7.61 3.86 4.66
N HIS A 109 6.34 4.16 4.95
CA HIS A 109 5.71 5.40 4.48
C HIS A 109 5.95 6.53 5.49
N ALA A 110 5.97 7.78 5.02
CA ALA A 110 6.15 8.95 5.86
C ALA A 110 4.94 9.16 6.79
N VAL A 111 5.17 9.24 8.09
CA VAL A 111 4.13 9.48 9.10
C VAL A 111 3.68 10.95 9.05
N PRO A 112 2.38 11.25 9.12
CA PRO A 112 1.88 12.63 9.08
C PRO A 112 2.32 13.45 10.31
N SER A 113 2.31 14.79 10.17
CA SER A 113 2.82 15.70 11.20
C SER A 113 2.08 15.59 12.56
N PRO A 114 2.75 15.90 13.68
CA PRO A 114 2.12 15.91 15.01
C PRO A 114 0.92 16.87 15.15
N GLU A 115 0.82 17.86 14.28
CA GLU A 115 -0.30 18.81 14.24
C GLU A 115 -1.58 18.17 13.73
N LEU A 116 -1.49 17.32 12.69
CA LEU A 116 -2.63 16.57 12.17
C LEU A 116 -3.15 15.55 13.18
N GLN A 117 -2.25 14.96 13.98
CA GLN A 117 -2.62 14.07 15.09
C GLN A 117 -3.39 14.84 16.19
N ARG A 118 -2.98 16.07 16.51
CA ARG A 118 -3.72 16.93 17.46
C ARG A 118 -5.08 17.38 16.93
N LYS A 119 -5.17 17.73 15.63
CA LYS A 119 -6.43 18.07 14.94
C LYS A 119 -7.44 16.93 15.05
N TRP A 120 -7.00 15.68 14.86
CA TRP A 120 -7.82 14.49 15.06
C TRP A 120 -8.42 14.41 16.47
N HIS A 121 -7.61 14.51 17.52
CA HIS A 121 -8.11 14.43 18.90
C HIS A 121 -9.07 15.56 19.27
N THR A 122 -8.92 16.75 18.67
CA THR A 122 -9.74 17.92 18.99
C THR A 122 -11.07 17.93 18.23
N GLN A 123 -11.06 17.58 16.94
CA GLN A 123 -12.24 17.67 16.07
C GLN A 123 -13.11 16.40 16.07
N LEU A 124 -12.55 15.23 16.37
CA LEU A 124 -13.22 13.94 16.11
C LEU A 124 -13.55 13.11 17.34
N SER A 125 -12.94 13.39 18.52
CA SER A 125 -13.26 12.73 19.81
C SER A 125 -14.38 13.42 20.62
N ARG A 126 -14.89 14.58 20.21
CA ARG A 126 -15.93 15.34 20.95
C ARG A 126 -17.38 15.15 20.47
N ARG A 127 -17.61 14.23 19.53
CA ARG A 127 -18.96 13.88 19.05
C ARG A 127 -19.18 12.37 19.21
N GLU A 128 -19.36 11.96 20.46
CA GLU A 128 -20.03 10.72 20.87
C GLU A 128 -21.38 11.07 21.50
#